data_AF-A0A5B8VRG2-F1
#
_entry.id   AF-A0A5B8VRG2-F1
#
_cell.length_a   1.000
_cell.length_b   1.000
_cell.length_c   1.000
_cell.angle_alpha   90.00
_cell.angle_beta   90.00
_cell.angle_gamma   90.00
#
_symmetry.space_group_name_H-M   'P 1'
#
loop_
_entity.id
_entity.type
_entity.pdbx_description
1 polymer ?
#
loop_
_entity_poly.entity_id
_entity_poly.type
_entity_poly.pdbx_seq_one_letter_code
_entity_poly.pdbx_strand_id
1 'polypeptide(L)'
;MQDDAYIKVRDVNINKGAKDFKAEVWAAKSGGSIEIYVDRIDADCLIGNLKINPTGETENWQVQSTKLRPAQGLHEGLHDLYFVFKVPDKNTVHFNWWQIKGTK
;
A
#
# COMPACT_ATOMS: atom_id res chain seq x y z
N MET A 1 10.85 -3.30 6.98
CA MET A 1 10.75 -3.67 5.56
C MET A 1 12.03 -3.24 4.87
N GLN A 2 12.49 -4.03 3.89
CA GLN A 2 13.62 -3.67 3.03
C GLN A 2 13.11 -2.95 1.78
N ASP A 3 13.96 -2.17 1.13
CA ASP A 3 13.62 -1.54 -0.14
C ASP A 3 13.33 -2.60 -1.22
N ASP A 4 12.35 -2.33 -2.08
CA ASP A 4 11.82 -3.22 -3.13
C ASP A 4 11.25 -4.58 -2.68
N ALA A 5 11.25 -4.89 -1.38
CA ALA A 5 10.55 -6.05 -0.85
C ALA A 5 9.03 -5.89 -1.08
N TYR A 6 8.32 -7.02 -1.23
CA TYR A 6 6.87 -6.99 -1.38
C TYR A 6 6.19 -8.14 -0.66
N ILE A 7 4.89 -7.96 -0.40
CA ILE A 7 3.97 -9.06 -0.06
C ILE A 7 2.88 -9.16 -1.14
N LYS A 8 2.38 -10.38 -1.33
CA LYS A 8 1.25 -10.69 -2.22
C LYS A 8 0.08 -11.23 -1.40
N VAL A 9 -1.11 -10.69 -1.64
CA VAL A 9 -2.37 -11.23 -1.10
C VAL A 9 -3.23 -11.69 -2.26
N ARG A 10 -3.63 -12.96 -2.26
CA ARG A 10 -4.40 -13.54 -3.35
C ARG A 10 -5.89 -13.29 -3.24
N ASP A 11 -6.55 -13.23 -4.39
CA ASP A 11 -8.01 -13.23 -4.53
C ASP A 11 -8.72 -12.20 -3.64
N VAL A 12 -8.20 -10.97 -3.62
CA VAL A 12 -8.84 -9.86 -2.94
C VAL A 12 -9.97 -9.31 -3.82
N ASN A 13 -11.17 -9.25 -3.27
CA ASN A 13 -12.32 -8.69 -3.98
C ASN A 13 -12.22 -7.16 -4.05
N ILE A 14 -12.00 -6.62 -5.25
CA ILE A 14 -12.03 -5.19 -5.55
C ILE A 14 -13.34 -4.87 -6.27
N ASN A 15 -14.22 -4.14 -5.60
CA ASN A 15 -15.50 -3.70 -6.14
C ASN A 15 -15.44 -2.23 -6.62
N LYS A 16 -16.50 -1.77 -7.29
CA LYS A 16 -16.65 -0.40 -7.83
C LYS A 16 -16.44 0.75 -6.83
N GLY A 17 -16.38 0.46 -5.53
CA GLY A 17 -16.24 1.43 -4.47
C GLY A 17 -14.83 1.56 -3.90
N ALA A 18 -13.91 0.63 -4.21
CA ALA A 18 -12.58 0.56 -3.60
C ALA A 18 -11.72 1.79 -3.94
N LYS A 19 -11.79 2.82 -3.08
CA LYS A 19 -11.23 4.15 -3.34
C LYS A 19 -10.20 4.58 -2.31
N ASP A 20 -10.17 3.92 -1.16
CA ASP A 20 -9.32 4.30 -0.03
C ASP A 20 -8.53 3.09 0.44
N PHE A 21 -7.22 3.19 0.39
CA PHE A 21 -6.31 2.26 1.06
C PHE A 21 -5.81 2.90 2.35
N LYS A 22 -5.81 2.11 3.42
CA LYS A 22 -5.23 2.47 4.72
C LYS A 22 -4.25 1.40 5.15
N ALA A 23 -3.18 1.81 5.81
CA ALA A 23 -2.28 0.91 6.51
C ALA A 23 -1.86 1.51 7.84
N GLU A 24 -1.68 0.65 8.84
CA GLU A 24 -0.99 1.01 10.07
C GLU A 24 0.50 0.72 9.93
N VAL A 25 1.27 1.78 10.09
CA VAL A 25 2.71 1.80 9.84
C VAL A 25 3.41 2.54 10.95
N TRP A 26 4.67 2.17 11.19
CA TRP A 26 5.61 2.96 11.95
C TRP A 26 6.81 3.23 11.05
N ALA A 27 7.17 4.49 10.88
CA ALA A 27 8.38 4.85 10.15
C ALA A 27 9.22 5.85 10.92
N ALA A 28 10.53 5.61 10.95
CA ALA A 28 11.49 6.57 11.45
C ALA A 28 11.70 7.72 10.45
N LYS A 29 12.50 8.71 10.87
CA LYS A 29 13.12 9.84 10.14
C LYS A 29 12.57 10.21 8.76
N SER A 30 12.75 9.34 7.76
CA SER A 30 12.52 9.67 6.35
C SER A 30 11.24 9.06 5.75
N GLY A 31 10.51 8.23 6.50
CA GLY A 31 9.30 7.60 5.97
C GLY A 31 9.57 6.59 4.83
N GLY A 32 8.65 6.53 3.88
CA GLY A 32 8.78 5.66 2.71
C GLY A 32 7.50 5.68 1.88
N SER A 33 7.27 4.65 1.09
CA SER A 33 5.97 4.42 0.48
C SER A 33 5.62 2.96 0.29
N ILE A 34 4.33 2.70 0.11
CA ILE A 34 3.80 1.42 -0.33
C ILE A 34 3.13 1.64 -1.68
N GLU A 35 3.71 1.07 -2.73
CA GLU A 35 3.06 1.00 -4.04
C GLU A 35 2.12 -0.21 -4.06
N ILE A 36 0.93 0.01 -4.60
CA ILE A 36 -0.17 -0.96 -4.57
C ILE A 36 -0.48 -1.34 -6.01
N TYR A 37 -0.17 -2.58 -6.35
CA TYR A 37 -0.41 -3.12 -7.68
C TYR A 37 -1.49 -4.20 -7.66
N VAL A 38 -2.14 -4.37 -8.81
CA VAL A 38 -3.13 -5.40 -9.06
C VAL A 38 -2.61 -6.42 -10.08
N ASP A 39 -2.78 -7.71 -9.81
CA ASP A 39 -2.41 -8.88 -10.62
C ASP A 39 -0.90 -9.08 -10.90
N ARG A 40 -0.14 -8.02 -11.17
CA ARG A 40 1.30 -8.03 -11.41
C ARG A 40 1.96 -6.68 -11.06
N ILE A 41 3.27 -6.70 -10.80
CA ILE A 41 4.08 -5.49 -10.54
C ILE A 41 4.51 -4.89 -11.89
N ASP A 42 3.64 -4.04 -12.45
CA ASP A 42 3.77 -3.40 -13.75
C ASP A 42 3.16 -1.99 -13.67
N ALA A 43 3.68 -1.02 -14.43
CA ALA A 43 3.25 0.37 -14.38
C ALA A 43 1.74 0.53 -14.64
N ASP A 44 1.20 -0.22 -15.60
CA ASP A 44 -0.23 -0.19 -15.95
C ASP A 44 -1.13 -0.81 -14.87
N CYS A 45 -0.55 -1.56 -13.94
CA CYS A 45 -1.23 -2.23 -12.84
C CYS A 45 -1.13 -1.47 -11.51
N LEU A 46 -0.44 -0.33 -11.47
CA LEU A 46 -0.32 0.50 -10.27
C LEU A 46 -1.64 1.22 -9.98
N ILE A 47 -2.29 0.87 -8.87
CA ILE A 47 -3.57 1.44 -8.46
C ILE A 47 -3.45 2.43 -7.30
N GLY A 48 -2.29 2.55 -6.66
CA GLY A 48 -2.11 3.50 -5.58
C GLY A 48 -0.68 3.58 -5.07
N ASN A 49 -0.37 4.69 -4.41
CA ASN A 49 0.88 4.87 -3.69
C ASN A 49 0.55 5.52 -2.33
N LEU A 50 0.79 4.77 -1.26
CA LEU A 50 0.70 5.28 0.10
C LEU A 50 2.05 5.87 0.49
N LYS A 51 2.16 7.19 0.49
CA LYS A 51 3.28 7.87 1.15
C LYS A 51 3.18 7.65 2.65
N ILE A 52 4.23 7.08 3.23
CA ILE A 52 4.38 6.90 4.67
C ILE A 52 5.18 8.10 5.18
N ASN A 53 4.52 8.98 5.92
CA ASN A 53 5.21 10.04 6.66
C ASN A 53 5.89 9.43 7.90
N PRO A 54 7.00 10.03 8.37
CA PRO A 54 7.65 9.63 9.62
C PRO A 54 6.67 9.75 10.79
N THR A 55 6.67 8.75 11.67
CA THR A 55 5.84 8.74 12.88
C THR A 55 6.68 8.85 14.16
N GLY A 56 8.00 8.62 14.09
CA GLY A 56 8.93 8.83 15.21
C GLY A 56 10.08 7.82 15.22
N GLU A 57 11.14 8.11 15.97
CA GLU A 57 12.30 7.21 16.10
C GLU A 57 12.06 6.02 17.04
N THR A 58 11.10 6.16 17.96
CA THR A 58 10.61 5.06 18.80
C THR A 58 9.34 4.46 18.20
N GLU A 59 8.96 3.28 18.65
CA GLU A 59 7.76 2.58 18.20
C GLU A 59 6.51 3.46 18.33
N ASN A 60 6.00 3.94 17.19
CA ASN A 60 4.82 4.80 17.12
C ASN A 60 3.99 4.47 15.88
N TRP A 61 3.01 3.59 16.07
CA TRP A 61 2.12 3.12 15.02
C TRP A 61 1.05 4.16 14.69
N GLN A 62 0.90 4.48 13.41
CA GLN A 62 -0.14 5.39 12.93
C GLN A 62 -0.81 4.86 11.67
N VAL A 63 -2.11 5.12 11.56
CA VAL A 63 -2.87 4.82 10.36
C VAL A 63 -2.66 5.94 9.34
N GLN A 64 -2.08 5.59 8.20
CA GLN A 64 -1.93 6.50 7.06
C GLN A 64 -2.75 5.97 5.88
N SER A 65 -3.15 6.86 4.96
CA SER A 65 -4.09 6.52 3.89
C SER A 65 -3.76 7.20 2.57
N THR A 66 -4.14 6.55 1.48
CA THR A 66 -4.06 7.10 0.12
C THR A 66 -5.31 6.74 -0.67
N LYS A 67 -5.56 7.49 -1.73
CA LYS A 67 -6.62 7.18 -2.68
C LYS A 67 -6.14 6.13 -3.66
N LEU A 68 -7.00 5.16 -3.94
CA LEU A 68 -6.82 4.22 -5.04
C LEU A 68 -7.40 4.83 -6.31
N ARG A 69 -6.69 4.66 -7.42
CA ARG A 69 -7.13 4.98 -8.77
C ARG A 69 -7.25 3.67 -9.55
N PRO A 70 -8.35 3.40 -10.24
CA PRO A 70 -8.46 2.21 -11.07
C PRO A 70 -7.30 2.15 -12.07
N ALA A 71 -6.64 1.00 -12.14
CA ALA A 71 -5.71 0.72 -13.23
C ALA A 71 -6.47 0.71 -14.57
N GLN A 72 -5.77 0.98 -15.66
CA GLN A 72 -6.38 0.91 -16.98
C GLN A 72 -6.82 -0.54 -17.26
N GLY A 73 -8.12 -0.73 -17.54
CA GLY A 73 -8.68 -2.07 -17.75
C GLY A 73 -8.91 -2.88 -16.48
N LEU A 74 -8.78 -2.29 -15.28
CA LEU A 74 -9.20 -2.95 -14.05
C LEU A 74 -10.72 -3.19 -14.08
N HIS A 75 -11.10 -4.45 -13.97
CA HIS A 75 -12.49 -4.87 -13.82
C HIS A 75 -12.79 -5.14 -12.35
N GLU A 76 -14.06 -5.15 -11.98
CA GLU A 76 -14.46 -5.57 -10.63
C GLU A 76 -14.29 -7.09 -10.51
N GLY A 77 -13.83 -7.57 -9.36
CA GLY A 77 -13.64 -9.00 -9.15
C GLY A 77 -12.54 -9.35 -8.16
N LEU A 78 -12.11 -10.60 -8.23
CA LEU A 78 -11.00 -11.11 -7.45
C LEU A 78 -9.69 -10.80 -8.16
N HIS A 79 -8.78 -10.16 -7.44
CA HIS A 79 -7.46 -9.79 -7.93
C HIS A 79 -6.39 -10.11 -6.90
N ASP A 80 -5.20 -10.41 -7.40
CA ASP A 80 -4.03 -10.48 -6.54
C ASP A 80 -3.54 -9.06 -6.25
N LEU A 81 -3.30 -8.73 -4.98
CA LEU A 81 -2.70 -7.45 -4.58
C LEU A 81 -1.23 -7.62 -4.24
N TYR A 82 -0.41 -6.68 -4.72
CA TYR A 82 0.99 -6.57 -4.34
C TYR A 82 1.20 -5.25 -3.62
N PHE A 83 1.86 -5.32 -2.47
CA PHE A 83 2.32 -4.14 -1.74
C PHE A 83 3.83 -4.11 -1.80
N VAL A 84 4.38 -3.23 -2.64
CA VAL A 84 5.83 -3.05 -2.83
C VAL A 84 6.29 -1.92 -1.92
N PHE A 85 7.24 -2.20 -1.05
CA PHE A 85 7.77 -1.24 -0.10
C PHE A 85 8.94 -0.47 -0.72
N LYS A 86 8.84 0.86 -0.74
CA LYS A 86 9.95 1.76 -1.08
C LYS A 86 10.47 2.38 0.21
N VAL A 87 11.66 1.98 0.63
CA VAL A 87 12.25 2.34 1.92
C VAL A 87 13.62 2.97 1.64
N PRO A 88 13.78 4.29 1.89
CA PRO A 88 15.07 4.94 1.72
C PRO A 88 16.18 4.27 2.53
N ASP A 89 17.40 4.35 2.02
CA ASP A 89 18.59 3.83 2.69
C ASP A 89 18.67 4.22 4.16
N LYS A 90 19.00 3.23 5.00
CA LYS A 90 19.16 3.38 6.46
C LYS A 90 17.91 3.89 7.18
N ASN A 91 16.73 3.77 6.58
CA ASN A 91 15.47 4.07 7.26
C ASN A 91 14.77 2.80 7.77
N THR A 92 13.93 2.98 8.79
CA THR A 92 13.14 1.92 9.40
C THR A 92 11.68 2.13 9.08
N VAL A 93 11.05 1.14 8.44
CA VAL A 93 9.61 1.11 8.17
C VAL A 93 9.05 -0.24 8.61
N HIS A 94 8.00 -0.19 9.43
CA HIS A 94 7.22 -1.33 9.87
C HIS A 94 5.78 -1.21 9.36
N PHE A 95 5.15 -2.36 9.15
CA PHE A 95 3.81 -2.50 8.60
C PHE A 95 3.08 -3.58 9.38
N ASN A 96 1.87 -3.26 9.86
CA ASN A 96 1.07 -4.16 10.68
C ASN A 96 -0.12 -4.71 9.86
N TRP A 97 -1.12 -3.86 9.63
CA TRP A 97 -2.33 -4.23 8.89
C TRP A 97 -2.64 -3.22 7.79
N TRP A 98 -3.52 -3.64 6.88
CA TRP A 98 -4.06 -2.81 5.81
C TRP A 98 -5.56 -3.01 5.65
N GLN A 99 -6.23 -2.03 5.04
CA GLN A 99 -7.65 -2.10 4.70
C GLN A 99 -7.92 -1.31 3.43
N ILE A 100 -8.72 -1.90 2.53
CA ILE A 100 -9.35 -1.17 1.44
C ILE A 100 -10.79 -0.87 1.84
N LYS A 101 -11.21 0.39 1.71
CA LYS A 101 -12.60 0.80 1.91
C LYS A 101 -13.27 1.09 0.59
N GLY A 102 -14.45 0.48 0.44
CA GLY A 102 -15.43 0.84 -0.56
C GLY A 102 -16.30 2.02 -0.10
N THR A 103 -16.64 2.96 -1.00
CA THR A 103 -17.86 3.75 -0.80
C THR A 103 -19.06 2.86 -1.16
N LYS A 104 -19.99 2.67 -0.20
CA LYS A 104 -21.31 2.07 -0.47
C LYS A 104 -22.06 2.87 -1.52
#